data_AF-A0A023FU77-F1
#
_entry.id   AF-A0A023FU77-F1
#
_cell.length_a   1.000
_cell.length_b   1.000
_cell.length_c   1.000
_cell.angle_alpha   90.00
_cell.angle_beta   90.00
_cell.angle_gamma   90.00
#
_symmetry.space_group_name_H-M   'P 1'
#
loop_
_entity.id
_entity.type
_entity.pdbx_description
1 polymer ?
#
loop_
_entity_poly.entity_id
_entity_poly.type
_entity_poly.pdbx_seq_one_letter_code
_entity_poly.pdbx_strand_id
1 'polypeptide(L)'
;MNSKNVEECRLGFYIVSVVTSEAPEMFLGHMKQLFNLFGSCLQSFADEHLCFYVIKSMTALVSSLGSDDANCFQVLIPYVLEVIRRLVKVSEEKATEALEIFDELIDSEIAILLPHIKPLIKMCLEIASDSKNGDVLRVRAMSVLSWMINVKRKTIVKHKLIPEILEVLFPIMEEVSPGDLDSEHEDEDDERYCQSPSACAA
;
A
#
# COMPACT_ATOMS: atom_id res chain seq x y z
N MET A 1 -20.86 -5.52 16.18
CA MET A 1 -21.11 -5.36 14.74
C MET A 1 -22.43 -6.03 14.41
N ASN A 2 -23.55 -5.31 14.45
CA ASN A 2 -24.90 -5.90 14.27
C ASN A 2 -25.76 -5.16 13.22
N SER A 3 -25.22 -4.17 12.48
CA SER A 3 -25.96 -3.69 11.31
C SER A 3 -25.84 -4.73 10.21
N LYS A 4 -26.99 -5.22 9.72
CA LYS A 4 -27.07 -6.09 8.54
C LYS A 4 -26.91 -5.31 7.23
N ASN A 5 -26.78 -3.98 7.32
CA ASN A 5 -26.69 -3.09 6.17
C ASN A 5 -25.22 -2.73 5.89
N VAL A 6 -24.69 -3.22 4.76
CA VAL A 6 -23.31 -2.97 4.33
C VAL A 6 -23.07 -1.49 4.06
N GLU A 7 -24.07 -0.74 3.56
CA GLU A 7 -23.91 0.69 3.27
C GLU A 7 -23.78 1.54 4.53
N GLU A 8 -24.52 1.22 5.58
CA GLU A 8 -24.36 1.88 6.89
C GLU A 8 -22.97 1.60 7.48
N CYS A 9 -22.49 0.36 7.35
CA CYS A 9 -21.15 -0.01 7.79
C CYS A 9 -20.07 0.74 6.99
N ARG A 10 -20.20 0.84 5.66
CA ARG A 10 -19.29 1.61 4.80
C ARG A 10 -19.27 3.08 5.20
N LEU A 11 -20.43 3.71 5.38
CA LEU A 11 -20.52 5.11 5.80
C LEU A 11 -19.88 5.31 7.18
N GLY A 12 -20.11 4.38 8.12
CA GLY A 12 -19.47 4.38 9.43
C GLY A 12 -17.95 4.37 9.34
N PHE A 13 -17.37 3.45 8.55
CA PHE A 13 -15.90 3.40 8.38
C PHE A 13 -15.34 4.56 7.57
N TYR A 14 -16.09 5.11 6.61
CA TYR A 14 -15.73 6.35 5.95
C TYR A 14 -15.58 7.49 6.96
N ILE A 15 -16.57 7.68 7.84
CA ILE A 15 -16.51 8.69 8.90
C ILE A 15 -15.31 8.42 9.82
N VAL A 16 -15.08 7.17 10.22
CA VAL A 16 -13.90 6.82 11.03
C VAL A 16 -12.61 7.21 10.31
N SER A 17 -12.48 6.96 9.00
CA SER A 17 -11.30 7.34 8.22
C SER A 17 -11.05 8.85 8.19
N VAL A 18 -12.11 9.65 8.14
CA VAL A 18 -12.01 11.11 8.23
C VAL A 18 -11.59 11.53 9.63
N VAL A 19 -12.25 11.02 10.68
CA VAL A 19 -11.94 11.43 12.06
C VAL A 19 -10.54 10.99 12.48
N THR A 20 -10.07 9.81 12.06
CA THR A 20 -8.68 9.38 12.34
C THR A 20 -7.65 10.25 11.64
N SER A 21 -7.98 10.84 10.50
CA SER A 21 -7.09 11.76 9.77
C SER A 21 -7.05 13.15 10.43
N GLU A 22 -8.19 13.66 10.86
CA GLU A 22 -8.31 15.03 11.37
C GLU A 22 -8.06 15.16 12.89
N ALA A 23 -8.38 14.11 13.65
CA ALA A 23 -8.31 14.10 15.12
C ALA A 23 -7.90 12.72 15.68
N PRO A 24 -6.71 12.20 15.31
CA PRO A 24 -6.23 10.88 15.75
C PRO A 24 -6.15 10.74 17.28
N GLU A 25 -5.92 11.83 18.00
CA GLU A 25 -5.81 11.87 19.46
C GLU A 25 -7.08 11.38 20.17
N MET A 26 -8.24 11.48 19.51
CA MET A 26 -9.51 10.98 20.04
C MET A 26 -9.52 9.45 20.21
N PHE A 27 -8.65 8.73 19.51
CA PHE A 27 -8.61 7.28 19.51
C PHE A 27 -7.56 6.67 20.44
N LEU A 28 -6.66 7.48 21.02
CA LEU A 28 -5.53 6.98 21.84
C LEU A 28 -5.99 6.10 23.01
N GLY A 29 -7.14 6.41 23.64
CA GLY A 29 -7.72 5.61 24.71
C GLY A 29 -8.39 4.29 24.26
N HIS A 30 -8.53 4.08 22.95
CA HIS A 30 -9.36 3.03 22.35
C HIS A 30 -8.66 2.25 21.22
N MET A 31 -7.35 2.43 21.03
CA MET A 31 -6.57 1.82 19.93
C MET A 31 -6.75 0.30 19.84
N LYS A 32 -6.66 -0.41 20.96
CA LYS A 32 -6.83 -1.88 20.99
C LYS A 32 -8.21 -2.33 20.51
N GLN A 33 -9.27 -1.67 20.98
CA GLN A 33 -10.64 -1.97 20.54
C GLN A 33 -10.83 -1.65 19.06
N LEU A 34 -10.24 -0.55 18.59
CA LEU A 34 -10.28 -0.13 17.20
C LEU A 34 -9.57 -1.14 16.29
N PHE A 35 -8.38 -1.62 16.66
CA PHE A 35 -7.67 -2.65 15.89
C PHE A 35 -8.37 -4.00 15.89
N ASN A 36 -9.05 -4.38 16.98
CA ASN A 36 -9.90 -5.58 16.98
C ASN A 36 -11.07 -5.44 15.99
N LEU A 37 -11.66 -4.25 15.92
CA LEU A 37 -12.72 -3.94 14.96
C LEU A 37 -12.18 -3.98 13.52
N PHE A 38 -11.04 -3.35 13.26
CA PHE A 38 -10.36 -3.39 11.96
C PHE A 38 -10.00 -4.81 11.54
N GLY A 39 -9.41 -5.60 12.43
CA GLY A 39 -9.07 -6.99 12.18
C GLY A 39 -10.30 -7.82 11.82
N SER A 40 -11.43 -7.62 12.52
CA SER A 40 -12.68 -8.30 12.19
C SER A 40 -13.17 -7.94 10.78
N CYS A 41 -13.08 -6.67 10.37
CA CYS A 41 -13.43 -6.23 9.03
C CYS A 41 -12.52 -6.85 7.96
N LEU A 42 -11.20 -6.68 8.12
CA LEU A 42 -10.20 -7.15 7.18
C LEU A 42 -10.25 -8.67 7.00
N GLN A 43 -10.51 -9.44 8.08
CA GLN A 43 -10.64 -10.90 8.03
C GLN A 43 -11.97 -11.38 7.44
N SER A 44 -13.06 -10.67 7.72
CA SER A 44 -14.39 -11.05 7.21
C SER A 44 -14.47 -10.91 5.70
N PHE A 45 -13.61 -10.07 5.11
CA PHE A 45 -13.50 -9.87 3.67
C PHE A 45 -14.82 -9.45 3.01
N ALA A 46 -15.77 -8.93 3.80
CA ALA A 46 -17.17 -8.76 3.41
C ALA A 46 -17.38 -7.75 2.27
N ASP A 47 -16.56 -6.70 2.22
CA ASP A 47 -16.66 -5.63 1.23
C ASP A 47 -15.32 -4.87 1.05
N GLU A 48 -14.85 -4.72 -0.18
CA GLU A 48 -13.58 -4.07 -0.51
C GLU A 48 -13.57 -2.58 -0.17
N HIS A 49 -14.67 -1.86 -0.39
CA HIS A 49 -14.74 -0.43 -0.10
C HIS A 49 -14.72 -0.13 1.40
N LEU A 50 -15.39 -0.95 2.20
CA LEU A 50 -15.30 -0.90 3.65
C LEU A 50 -13.87 -1.18 4.11
N CYS A 51 -13.24 -2.24 3.60
CA CYS A 51 -11.87 -2.58 3.96
C CYS A 51 -10.87 -1.49 3.55
N PHE A 52 -11.11 -0.81 2.42
CA PHE A 52 -10.35 0.37 2.03
C PHE A 52 -10.40 1.48 3.08
N TYR A 53 -11.59 1.84 3.59
CA TYR A 53 -11.70 2.85 4.65
C TYR A 53 -11.04 2.40 5.96
N VAL A 54 -11.06 1.10 6.26
CA VAL A 54 -10.28 0.54 7.38
C VAL A 54 -8.78 0.75 7.18
N ILE A 55 -8.24 0.47 5.99
CA ILE A 55 -6.83 0.72 5.68
C ILE A 55 -6.52 2.21 5.79
N LYS A 56 -7.37 3.09 5.25
CA LYS A 56 -7.19 4.55 5.35
C LYS A 56 -7.15 5.03 6.81
N SER A 57 -8.03 4.49 7.66
CA SER A 57 -7.97 4.75 9.10
C SER A 57 -6.68 4.23 9.74
N MET A 58 -6.22 3.04 9.34
CA MET A 58 -4.96 2.49 9.84
C MET A 58 -3.77 3.36 9.45
N THR A 59 -3.71 3.83 8.20
CA THR A 59 -2.68 4.76 7.70
C THR A 59 -2.60 6.02 8.55
N ALA A 60 -3.73 6.69 8.76
CA ALA A 60 -3.80 7.93 9.54
C ALA A 60 -3.35 7.77 11.02
N LEU A 61 -3.43 6.55 11.56
CA LEU A 61 -3.07 6.26 12.94
C LEU A 61 -1.62 5.83 13.14
N VAL A 62 -0.84 5.61 12.06
CA VAL A 62 0.53 5.08 12.16
C VAL A 62 1.41 5.97 13.04
N SER A 63 1.36 7.29 12.84
CA SER A 63 2.13 8.27 13.61
C SER A 63 1.71 8.39 15.08
N SER A 64 0.56 7.81 15.44
CA SER A 64 -0.01 7.83 16.80
C SER A 64 0.19 6.51 17.55
N LEU A 65 0.91 5.54 16.99
CA LEU A 65 1.13 4.24 17.61
C LEU A 65 2.04 4.34 18.84
N GLY A 66 1.59 3.79 19.96
CA GLY A 66 2.44 3.50 21.12
C GLY A 66 3.17 2.17 20.99
N SER A 67 4.12 1.90 21.90
CA SER A 67 4.86 0.62 21.93
C SER A 67 3.97 -0.60 22.08
N ASP A 68 2.87 -0.47 22.83
CA ASP A 68 1.90 -1.55 23.06
C ASP A 68 0.99 -1.80 21.85
N ASP A 69 0.82 -0.79 21.00
CA ASP A 69 -0.10 -0.78 19.85
C ASP A 69 0.54 -1.41 18.61
N ALA A 70 1.86 -1.24 18.45
CA ALA A 70 2.61 -1.73 17.30
C ALA A 70 2.44 -3.25 17.07
N ASN A 71 2.36 -4.05 18.13
CA ASN A 71 2.14 -5.50 18.02
C ASN A 71 0.73 -5.82 17.49
N CYS A 72 -0.29 -5.11 17.98
CA CYS A 72 -1.66 -5.27 17.50
C CYS A 72 -1.81 -4.81 16.06
N PHE A 73 -1.08 -3.78 15.65
CA PHE A 73 -1.06 -3.32 14.26
C PHE A 73 -0.34 -4.31 13.34
N GLN A 74 0.81 -4.84 13.77
CA GLN A 74 1.61 -5.77 12.98
C GLN A 74 0.84 -7.02 12.56
N VAL A 75 0.01 -7.59 13.44
CA VAL A 75 -0.79 -8.77 13.11
C VAL A 75 -1.86 -8.50 12.04
N LEU A 76 -2.16 -7.23 11.75
CA LEU A 76 -3.13 -6.84 10.71
C LEU A 76 -2.51 -6.74 9.32
N ILE A 77 -1.19 -6.54 9.21
CA ILE A 77 -0.48 -6.32 7.93
C ILE A 77 -0.75 -7.41 6.89
N PRO A 78 -0.77 -8.72 7.22
CA PRO A 78 -1.10 -9.75 6.24
C PRO A 78 -2.48 -9.56 5.59
N TYR A 79 -3.48 -9.10 6.36
CA TYR A 79 -4.82 -8.83 5.83
C TYR A 79 -4.86 -7.56 4.98
N VAL A 80 -4.10 -6.54 5.35
CA VAL A 80 -3.94 -5.32 4.53
C VAL A 80 -3.40 -5.69 3.14
N LEU A 81 -2.35 -6.50 3.07
CA LEU A 81 -1.78 -6.97 1.80
C LEU A 81 -2.83 -7.70 0.94
N GLU A 82 -3.64 -8.57 1.55
CA GLU A 82 -4.69 -9.30 0.82
C GLU A 82 -5.82 -8.39 0.34
N VAL A 83 -6.24 -7.42 1.15
CA VAL A 83 -7.25 -6.43 0.75
C VAL A 83 -6.75 -5.58 -0.41
N ILE A 84 -5.48 -5.16 -0.41
CA ILE A 84 -4.92 -4.38 -1.53
C ILE A 84 -4.94 -5.19 -2.82
N ARG A 85 -4.54 -6.48 -2.79
CA ARG A 85 -4.66 -7.37 -3.97
C ARG A 85 -6.08 -7.47 -4.52
N ARG A 86 -7.09 -7.43 -3.66
CA ARG A 86 -8.50 -7.42 -4.06
C ARG A 86 -8.92 -6.05 -4.60
N LEU A 87 -8.49 -4.97 -3.96
CA LEU A 87 -8.76 -3.61 -4.41
C LEU A 87 -8.27 -3.37 -5.83
N VAL A 88 -7.09 -3.89 -6.20
CA VAL A 88 -6.58 -3.80 -7.59
C VAL A 88 -7.61 -4.27 -8.62
N LYS A 89 -8.40 -5.30 -8.29
CA LYS A 89 -9.42 -5.88 -9.19
C LYS A 89 -10.74 -5.09 -9.22
N VAL A 90 -10.95 -4.19 -8.27
CA VAL A 90 -12.22 -3.47 -8.06
C VAL A 90 -12.08 -1.98 -8.35
N SER A 91 -10.97 -1.37 -7.92
CA SER A 91 -10.68 0.05 -8.05
C SER A 91 -9.16 0.27 -7.87
N GLU A 92 -8.46 0.47 -8.98
CA GLU A 92 -7.03 0.78 -8.96
C GLU A 92 -6.72 2.08 -8.21
N GLU A 93 -7.62 3.08 -8.28
CA GLU A 93 -7.52 4.32 -7.52
C GLU A 93 -7.45 4.04 -6.01
N LYS A 94 -8.39 3.26 -5.48
CA LYS A 94 -8.41 2.89 -4.06
C LYS A 94 -7.24 1.98 -3.69
N ALA A 95 -6.79 1.12 -4.60
CA ALA A 95 -5.59 0.31 -4.37
C ALA A 95 -4.33 1.19 -4.27
N THR A 96 -4.22 2.21 -5.12
CA THR A 96 -3.12 3.18 -5.16
C THR A 96 -3.06 3.97 -3.86
N GLU A 97 -4.20 4.51 -3.39
CA GLU A 97 -4.29 5.22 -2.11
C GLU A 97 -4.04 4.26 -0.93
N ALA A 98 -4.55 3.04 -0.96
CA ALA A 98 -4.31 2.06 0.10
C ALA A 98 -2.82 1.68 0.27
N LEU A 99 -1.99 1.84 -0.77
CA LEU A 99 -0.54 1.62 -0.67
C LEU A 99 0.16 2.67 0.22
N GLU A 100 -0.46 3.83 0.48
CA GLU A 100 0.08 4.89 1.36
C GLU A 100 0.33 4.42 2.79
N ILE A 101 -0.36 3.38 3.25
CA ILE A 101 -0.05 2.77 4.55
C ILE A 101 1.41 2.33 4.66
N PHE A 102 2.02 1.89 3.55
CA PHE A 102 3.42 1.45 3.58
C PHE A 102 4.40 2.61 3.62
N ASP A 103 4.04 3.76 3.05
CA ASP A 103 4.86 4.96 3.14
C ASP A 103 4.95 5.42 4.60
N GLU A 104 3.81 5.56 5.26
CA GLU A 104 3.73 5.93 6.68
C GLU A 104 4.46 4.92 7.58
N LEU A 105 4.31 3.62 7.31
CA LEU A 105 5.01 2.58 8.07
C LEU A 105 6.51 2.56 7.80
N ILE A 106 6.97 2.85 6.57
CA ILE A 106 8.40 2.92 6.27
C ILE A 106 9.03 4.12 6.98
N ASP A 107 8.34 5.26 6.98
CA ASP A 107 8.84 6.51 7.56
C ASP A 107 8.83 6.48 9.10
N SER A 108 7.72 6.06 9.69
CA SER A 108 7.49 6.18 11.14
C SER A 108 7.76 4.88 11.91
N GLU A 109 7.31 3.72 11.40
CA GLU A 109 7.18 2.50 12.21
C GLU A 109 7.69 1.23 11.52
N ILE A 110 8.87 1.31 10.91
CA ILE A 110 9.39 0.26 10.02
C ILE A 110 9.59 -1.10 10.70
N ALA A 111 9.67 -1.13 12.03
CA ALA A 111 9.74 -2.36 12.81
C ALA A 111 8.51 -3.26 12.60
N ILE A 112 7.34 -2.64 12.39
CA ILE A 112 6.07 -3.33 12.09
C ILE A 112 6.18 -4.15 10.81
N LEU A 113 6.87 -3.62 9.79
CA LEU A 113 6.99 -4.29 8.49
C LEU A 113 8.04 -5.41 8.46
N LEU A 114 8.94 -5.52 9.45
CA LEU A 114 10.06 -6.47 9.41
C LEU A 114 9.66 -7.92 9.10
N PRO A 115 8.60 -8.50 9.70
CA PRO A 115 8.16 -9.86 9.40
C PRO A 115 7.47 -9.99 8.03
N HIS A 116 7.09 -8.86 7.43
CA HIS A 116 6.24 -8.78 6.25
C HIS A 116 6.96 -8.21 5.02
N ILE A 117 8.25 -7.88 5.10
CA ILE A 117 9.05 -7.34 3.97
C ILE A 117 8.94 -8.23 2.73
N LYS A 118 9.13 -9.55 2.88
CA LYS A 118 9.07 -10.47 1.73
C LYS A 118 7.68 -10.53 1.10
N PRO A 119 6.58 -10.74 1.86
CA PRO A 119 5.22 -10.64 1.33
C PRO A 119 4.90 -9.30 0.66
N LEU A 120 5.35 -8.18 1.23
CA LEU A 120 5.14 -6.84 0.68
C LEU A 120 5.86 -6.68 -0.67
N ILE A 121 7.15 -7.04 -0.75
CA ILE A 121 7.91 -6.99 -2.01
C ILE A 121 7.24 -7.84 -3.08
N LYS A 122 6.80 -9.05 -2.74
CA LYS A 122 6.09 -9.92 -3.68
C LYS A 122 4.80 -9.28 -4.21
N MET A 123 4.00 -8.68 -3.32
CA MET A 123 2.79 -7.97 -3.73
C MET A 123 3.11 -6.80 -4.67
N CYS A 124 4.13 -5.99 -4.37
CA CYS A 124 4.53 -4.87 -5.23
C CYS A 124 4.98 -5.36 -6.61
N LEU A 125 5.78 -6.44 -6.67
CA LEU A 125 6.22 -7.05 -7.93
C LEU A 125 5.06 -7.64 -8.73
N GLU A 126 4.12 -8.32 -8.07
CA GLU A 126 2.88 -8.83 -8.67
C GLU A 126 2.07 -7.70 -9.32
N ILE A 127 1.89 -6.57 -8.62
CA ILE A 127 1.13 -5.42 -9.14
C ILE A 127 1.88 -4.73 -10.29
N ALA A 128 3.19 -4.50 -10.15
CA ALA A 128 4.01 -3.80 -11.14
C ALA A 128 4.15 -4.57 -12.46
N SER A 129 4.24 -5.90 -12.39
CA SER A 129 4.45 -6.77 -13.55
C SER A 129 3.19 -7.07 -14.37
N ASP A 130 1.99 -6.84 -13.82
CA ASP A 130 0.75 -7.08 -14.55
C ASP A 130 0.44 -5.88 -15.45
N SER A 131 0.75 -6.02 -16.74
CA SER A 131 0.51 -5.01 -17.78
C SER A 131 -0.99 -4.74 -18.04
N LYS A 132 -1.90 -5.44 -17.36
CA LYS A 132 -3.33 -5.10 -17.36
C LYS A 132 -3.69 -4.01 -16.36
N ASN A 133 -2.84 -3.78 -15.36
CA ASN A 133 -3.02 -2.69 -14.40
C ASN A 133 -2.63 -1.37 -15.06
N GLY A 134 -3.31 -0.28 -14.70
CA GLY A 134 -2.95 1.06 -15.12
C GLY A 134 -1.56 1.50 -14.61
N ASP A 135 -0.89 2.33 -15.41
CA ASP A 135 0.46 2.82 -15.14
C ASP A 135 0.60 3.48 -13.76
N VAL A 136 -0.40 4.26 -13.34
CA VAL A 136 -0.41 4.93 -12.03
C VAL A 136 -0.25 3.93 -10.88
N LEU A 137 -1.00 2.82 -10.92
CA LEU A 137 -0.94 1.78 -9.89
C LEU A 137 0.39 1.01 -9.96
N ARG A 138 0.87 0.71 -11.16
CA ARG A 138 2.14 0.01 -11.38
C ARG A 138 3.33 0.82 -10.85
N VAL A 139 3.41 2.10 -11.25
CA VAL A 139 4.40 3.07 -10.75
C VAL A 139 4.29 3.22 -9.24
N ARG A 140 3.08 3.29 -8.68
CA ARG A 140 2.89 3.39 -7.24
C ARG A 140 3.46 2.18 -6.49
N ALA A 141 3.19 0.97 -6.98
CA ALA A 141 3.74 -0.26 -6.40
C ALA A 141 5.27 -0.29 -6.47
N MET A 142 5.85 0.17 -7.58
CA MET A 142 7.30 0.30 -7.75
C MET A 142 7.91 1.38 -6.85
N SER A 143 7.19 2.46 -6.56
CA SER A 143 7.63 3.49 -5.62
C SER A 143 7.78 2.93 -4.20
N VAL A 144 6.79 2.16 -3.73
CA VAL A 144 6.88 1.44 -2.43
C VAL A 144 8.05 0.46 -2.43
N LEU A 145 8.22 -0.30 -3.52
CA LEU A 145 9.33 -1.24 -3.68
C LEU A 145 10.69 -0.54 -3.61
N SER A 146 10.86 0.56 -4.34
CA SER A 146 12.08 1.37 -4.38
C SER A 146 12.44 1.90 -2.99
N TRP A 147 11.47 2.48 -2.28
CA TRP A 147 11.69 2.98 -0.93
C TRP A 147 12.10 1.84 0.01
N MET A 148 11.38 0.72 -0.01
CA MET A 148 11.71 -0.46 0.80
C MET A 148 13.11 -1.01 0.50
N ILE A 149 13.54 -1.02 -0.76
CA ILE A 149 14.89 -1.40 -1.17
C ILE A 149 15.94 -0.48 -0.55
N ASN A 150 15.68 0.83 -0.58
CA ASN A 150 16.57 1.84 -0.02
C ASN A 150 16.73 1.70 1.50
N VAL A 151 15.64 1.48 2.24
CA VAL A 151 15.68 1.39 3.70
C VAL A 151 16.06 0.01 4.25
N LYS A 152 15.79 -1.09 3.50
CA LYS A 152 15.97 -2.47 3.97
C LYS A 152 16.84 -3.34 3.06
N ARG A 153 17.77 -2.74 2.31
CA ARG A 153 18.74 -3.43 1.44
C ARG A 153 19.33 -4.71 2.06
N LYS A 154 19.82 -4.63 3.30
CA LYS A 154 20.44 -5.79 4.00
C LYS A 154 19.45 -6.95 4.17
N THR A 155 18.19 -6.66 4.51
CA THR A 155 17.15 -7.67 4.68
C THR A 155 16.77 -8.31 3.35
N ILE A 156 16.71 -7.51 2.28
CA ILE A 156 16.40 -7.97 0.91
C ILE A 156 17.49 -8.91 0.39
N VAL A 157 18.75 -8.55 0.58
CA VAL A 157 19.91 -9.42 0.28
C VAL A 157 19.82 -10.71 1.09
N LYS A 158 19.59 -10.62 2.40
CA LYS A 158 19.46 -11.78 3.29
C LYS A 158 18.34 -12.74 2.86
N HIS A 159 17.22 -12.20 2.41
CA HIS A 159 16.08 -12.98 1.91
C HIS A 159 16.22 -13.44 0.45
N LYS A 160 17.33 -13.10 -0.23
CA LYS A 160 17.63 -13.46 -1.62
C LYS A 160 16.54 -13.00 -2.59
N LEU A 161 16.02 -11.78 -2.39
CA LEU A 161 14.95 -11.23 -3.22
C LEU A 161 15.46 -10.48 -4.46
N ILE A 162 16.77 -10.21 -4.55
CA ILE A 162 17.35 -9.48 -5.69
C ILE A 162 17.04 -10.15 -7.04
N PRO A 163 17.23 -11.48 -7.22
CA PRO A 163 16.92 -12.12 -8.50
C PRO A 163 15.45 -11.93 -8.90
N GLU A 164 14.52 -12.16 -7.96
CA GLU A 164 13.07 -12.01 -8.19
C GLU A 164 12.68 -10.57 -8.54
N ILE A 165 13.34 -9.57 -7.95
CA ILE A 165 13.13 -8.15 -8.29
C ILE A 165 13.62 -7.87 -9.72
N LEU A 166 14.83 -8.30 -10.07
CA LEU A 166 15.41 -8.03 -11.40
C LEU A 166 14.66 -8.76 -12.52
N GLU A 167 14.17 -9.98 -12.27
CA GLU A 167 13.34 -10.75 -13.20
C GLU A 167 12.06 -10.00 -13.60
N VAL A 168 11.52 -9.17 -12.70
CA VAL A 168 10.33 -8.35 -12.94
C VAL A 168 10.68 -6.99 -13.53
N LEU A 169 11.74 -6.33 -13.06
CA LEU A 169 12.09 -4.99 -13.54
C LEU A 169 12.59 -4.99 -14.99
N PHE A 170 13.40 -5.97 -15.41
CA PHE A 170 13.94 -5.97 -16.77
C PHE A 170 12.88 -5.99 -17.87
N PRO A 171 11.83 -6.85 -17.83
CA PRO A 171 10.75 -6.78 -18.80
C PRO A 171 10.01 -5.44 -18.79
N ILE A 172 9.80 -4.83 -17.63
CA ILE A 172 9.12 -3.52 -17.51
C ILE A 172 9.97 -2.42 -18.18
N MET A 173 11.29 -2.44 -18.01
CA MET A 173 12.20 -1.49 -18.67
C MET A 173 12.16 -1.57 -20.20
N GLU A 174 11.85 -2.75 -20.75
CA GLU A 174 11.74 -2.95 -22.19
C GLU A 174 10.36 -2.54 -22.75
N GLU A 175 9.40 -2.16 -21.90
CA GLU A 175 8.10 -1.67 -22.34
C GLU A 175 8.24 -0.31 -23.03
N VAL A 176 7.80 -0.24 -24.28
CA VAL A 176 7.77 1.00 -25.05
C VAL A 176 6.58 1.83 -24.57
N SER A 177 6.84 3.02 -24.02
CA SER A 177 5.75 3.92 -23.62
C SER A 177 5.12 4.50 -24.89
N PRO A 178 3.78 4.67 -24.95
CA PRO A 178 3.12 5.26 -26.11
C PRO A 178 3.66 6.65 -26.51
N GLY A 179 4.22 7.40 -25.56
CA GLY A 179 4.85 8.71 -25.80
C GLY A 179 6.28 8.66 -26.36
N ASP A 180 6.97 7.51 -26.26
CA ASP A 180 8.36 7.35 -26.73
C ASP A 180 8.44 7.17 -28.26
N LEU A 181 7.30 6.93 -28.90
CA LEU A 181 7.21 6.76 -30.36
C LEU A 181 7.01 8.08 -31.12
N ASP A 182 6.67 9.16 -30.44
CA ASP A 182 6.38 10.49 -31.02
C ASP A 182 7.39 11.58 -30.59
N SER A 183 8.41 11.26 -29.77
CA SER A 183 9.37 12.25 -29.25
C SER A 183 10.61 12.42 -30.14
N GLU A 184 10.45 13.02 -31.32
CA GLU A 184 11.43 14.00 -31.76
C GLU A 184 11.01 15.30 -31.08
N HIS A 185 11.62 15.70 -29.94
CA HIS A 185 11.81 17.08 -29.44
C HIS A 185 12.03 17.12 -27.91
N GLU A 186 13.28 17.46 -27.60
CA GLU A 186 13.77 18.35 -26.53
C GLU A 186 13.48 18.02 -25.05
N ASP A 187 14.59 17.66 -24.37
CA ASP A 187 14.78 17.73 -22.94
C ASP A 187 14.37 19.10 -22.38
N GLU A 188 13.29 19.15 -21.60
CA GLU A 188 13.13 20.16 -20.55
C GLU A 188 12.78 19.46 -19.24
N ASP A 189 13.62 19.74 -18.23
CA ASP A 189 13.51 19.33 -16.84
C ASP A 189 12.06 19.42 -16.33
N ASP A 190 11.44 18.25 -16.14
CA ASP A 190 10.27 18.14 -15.29
C ASP A 190 10.56 17.13 -14.19
N GLU A 191 10.71 17.62 -12.96
CA GLU A 191 10.58 16.85 -11.72
C GLU A 191 9.15 16.30 -11.54
N ARG A 192 8.49 15.88 -12.63
CA ARG A 192 7.24 15.12 -12.58
C ARG A 192 7.61 13.69 -12.31
N TYR A 193 7.10 13.17 -11.19
CA TYR A 193 6.98 11.74 -10.91
C TYR A 193 6.92 10.93 -12.19
N CYS A 194 7.89 10.04 -12.36
CA CYS A 194 8.00 9.15 -13.51
C CYS A 194 6.62 8.53 -13.82
N GLN A 195 5.98 8.96 -14.91
CA GLN A 195 4.57 8.61 -15.17
C GLN A 195 4.42 7.23 -15.84
N SER A 196 5.50 6.69 -16.43
CA SER A 196 5.49 5.38 -17.07
C SER A 196 6.19 4.31 -16.21
N PRO A 197 5.72 3.05 -16.23
CA PRO A 197 6.36 1.95 -15.52
C PRO A 197 7.79 1.69 -16.00
N SER A 198 8.06 1.81 -17.30
CA SER A 198 9.38 1.59 -17.91
C SER A 198 10.45 2.53 -17.36
N ALA A 199 10.16 3.84 -17.30
CA ALA A 199 11.08 4.82 -16.76
C ALA A 199 11.19 4.74 -15.22
N CYS A 200 10.23 4.14 -14.52
CA CYS A 200 10.33 3.87 -13.07
C CYS A 200 11.18 2.63 -12.78
N ALA A 201 11.29 1.71 -13.74
CA ALA A 201 12.06 0.47 -13.60
C ALA A 201 13.55 0.65 -13.90
N ALA A 202 13.88 1.67 -14.71
CA ALA A 202 15.24 2.01 -15.14
C ALA A 202 16.09 2.66 -14.04
#